data_AF-A0A256XW71-F1
#
_entry.id   AF-A0A256XW71-F1
#
_cell.length_a   1.000
_cell.length_b   1.000
_cell.length_c   1.000
_cell.angle_alpha   90.00
_cell.angle_beta   90.00
_cell.angle_gamma   90.00
#
_symmetry.space_group_name_H-M   'P 1'
#
loop_
_entity.id
_entity.type
_entity.pdbx_description
1 polymer ?
#
loop_
_entity_poly.entity_id
_entity_poly.type
_entity_poly.pdbx_seq_one_letter_code
_entity_poly.pdbx_strand_id
1 'polypeptide(L)' 'MTNNAVKRMRRKLKRLRPRKKRPKTFKTEEAAKNYAEKHGIKKYKIENIRLLETRKPKYRIINKKNHFRPIDNRLDFFKL' A
#
# COMPACT_ATOMS: atom_id res chain seq x y z
N MET A 1 17.88 -8.35 36.58
CA MET A 1 18.75 -8.66 35.42
C MET A 1 17.89 -9.15 34.25
N THR A 2 17.74 -8.37 33.17
CA THR A 2 16.98 -8.88 32.01
C THR A 2 17.83 -9.89 31.25
N ASN A 3 17.39 -11.15 31.22
CA ASN A 3 18.05 -12.20 30.46
C ASN A 3 18.14 -11.82 28.97
N ASN A 4 19.34 -11.47 28.51
CA ASN A 4 19.60 -11.06 27.12
C ASN A 4 19.14 -12.13 26.12
N ALA A 5 19.14 -13.41 26.51
CA ALA A 5 18.57 -14.52 25.77
C ALA A 5 17.06 -14.34 25.47
N VAL A 6 16.26 -13.97 26.48
CA VAL A 6 14.82 -13.71 26.33
C VAL A 6 14.57 -12.51 25.43
N LYS A 7 15.39 -11.44 25.55
CA LYS A 7 15.34 -10.28 24.64
C LYS A 7 15.64 -10.67 23.19
N ARG A 8 16.65 -11.51 22.94
CA ARG A 8 17.01 -12.02 21.59
C ARG A 8 15.88 -12.89 21.02
N MET A 9 15.33 -13.81 21.81
CA MET A 9 14.21 -14.68 21.41
C MET A 9 12.98 -13.87 21.01
N ARG A 10 12.58 -12.88 21.81
CA ARG A 10 11.45 -11.98 21.49
C ARG A 10 11.66 -11.19 20.20
N ARG A 11 12.89 -10.74 19.91
CA ARG A 11 13.23 -10.06 18.64
C ARG A 11 13.11 -11.02 17.45
N LYS A 12 13.55 -12.28 17.60
CA LYS A 12 13.42 -13.33 16.57
C LYS A 12 11.95 -13.60 16.26
N LEU A 13 11.12 -13.81 17.27
CA LEU A 13 9.68 -14.01 17.12
C LEU A 13 8.97 -12.82 16.44
N LYS A 14 9.34 -11.58 16.78
CA LYS A 14 8.80 -10.38 16.10
C LYS A 14 9.16 -10.28 14.62
N ARG A 15 10.29 -10.88 14.19
CA ARG A 15 10.68 -10.92 12.77
C ARG A 15 9.90 -11.97 11.97
N LEU A 16 9.55 -13.08 12.62
CA LEU A 16 8.78 -14.18 12.03
C LEU A 16 7.30 -13.84 11.84
N ARG A 17 6.78 -12.83 12.56
CA ARG A 17 5.41 -12.37 12.39
C ARG A 17 5.19 -11.77 10.99
N PRO A 18 4.21 -12.25 10.21
CA PRO A 18 3.90 -11.66 8.92
C PRO A 18 3.53 -10.20 9.09
N ARG A 19 4.18 -9.33 8.32
CA ARG A 19 3.90 -7.88 8.34
C ARG A 19 2.85 -7.55 7.30
N LYS A 20 1.88 -6.71 7.68
CA LYS A 20 0.93 -6.13 6.72
C LYS A 20 1.69 -5.36 5.64
N LYS A 21 1.37 -5.61 4.36
CA LYS A 21 1.94 -4.85 3.23
C LYS A 21 1.52 -3.39 3.36
N ARG A 22 2.50 -2.48 3.31
CA ARG A 22 2.25 -1.03 3.34
C ARG A 22 2.21 -0.49 1.92
N PRO A 23 1.38 0.54 1.64
CA PRO A 23 1.35 1.17 0.34
C PRO A 23 2.70 1.82 0.02
N LYS A 24 3.08 1.81 -1.26
CA LYS A 24 4.26 2.52 -1.73
C LYS A 24 4.04 4.03 -1.62
N THR A 25 5.07 4.73 -1.18
CA THR A 25 5.08 6.19 -1.04
C THR A 25 6.31 6.78 -1.71
N PHE A 26 6.20 8.03 -2.17
CA PHE A 26 7.20 8.72 -2.97
C PHE A 26 7.61 10.04 -2.31
N LYS A 27 8.79 10.54 -2.67
CA LYS A 27 9.31 11.83 -2.18
C LYS A 27 8.83 13.00 -3.04
N THR A 28 8.61 12.78 -4.33
CA THR A 28 8.16 13.77 -5.30
C THR A 28 6.89 13.28 -6.00
N GLU A 29 6.12 14.22 -6.54
CA GLU A 29 4.92 13.92 -7.32
C GLU A 29 5.26 13.25 -8.65
N GLU A 30 6.30 13.73 -9.32
CA GLU A 30 6.82 13.16 -10.57
C GLU A 30 7.19 11.68 -10.42
N ALA A 31 7.87 11.32 -9.32
CA ALA A 31 8.21 9.92 -9.07
C ALA A 31 6.96 9.05 -8.85
N ALA A 32 5.91 9.60 -8.25
CA ALA A 32 4.63 8.91 -8.10
C ALA A 32 3.92 8.76 -9.46
N LYS A 33 3.95 9.79 -10.30
CA LYS A 33 3.38 9.79 -11.65
C LYS A 33 4.07 8.76 -12.55
N ASN A 34 5.40 8.81 -12.64
CA ASN A 34 6.20 7.87 -13.43
C ASN A 34 5.99 6.42 -12.96
N TYR A 35 5.84 6.21 -11.66
CA TYR A 35 5.51 4.89 -11.12
C TYR A 35 4.12 4.42 -11.59
N ALA A 36 3.11 5.29 -11.52
CA ALA A 36 1.75 4.96 -11.95
C ALA A 36 1.69 4.59 -13.44
N GLU A 37 2.37 5.37 -14.29
CA GLU A 37 2.47 5.12 -15.72
C GLU A 37 3.18 3.80 -16.03
N LYS A 38 4.33 3.56 -15.40
CA LYS A 38 5.09 2.31 -15.55
C LYS A 38 4.28 1.07 -15.17
N HIS A 39 3.38 1.19 -14.18
CA HIS A 39 2.56 0.08 -13.69
C HIS A 39 1.17 0.04 -14.34
N GLY A 40 0.91 0.85 -15.37
CA GLY A 40 -0.38 0.87 -16.08
C GLY A 40 -1.57 1.27 -15.19
N ILE A 41 -1.32 2.02 -14.11
CA ILE A 41 -2.35 2.43 -13.18
C ILE A 41 -3.21 3.51 -13.86
N LYS A 42 -4.45 3.17 -14.21
CA LYS A 42 -5.41 4.09 -14.84
C LYS A 42 -6.26 4.80 -13.79
N LYS A 43 -6.55 6.09 -14.00
CA LYS A 43 -7.38 6.96 -13.13
C LYS A 43 -6.92 6.94 -11.66
N TYR A 44 -5.79 7.57 -11.38
CA TYR A 44 -5.25 7.74 -10.03
C TYR A 44 -5.26 9.20 -9.56
N LYS A 45 -5.15 9.40 -8.24
CA LYS A 45 -4.87 10.67 -7.57
C LYS A 45 -3.54 10.53 -6.85
N ILE A 46 -2.75 11.60 -6.85
CA ILE A 46 -1.57 11.72 -6.01
C ILE A 46 -1.98 12.58 -4.81
N GLU A 47 -1.72 12.08 -3.59
CA GLU A 47 -2.02 12.79 -2.35
C GLU A 47 -0.77 12.92 -1.50
N ASN A 48 -0.52 14.13 -0.98
CA ASN A 48 0.51 14.35 0.03
C ASN A 48 -0.04 13.92 1.40
N ILE A 49 0.55 12.87 1.97
CA ILE A 49 0.13 12.32 3.27
C ILE A 49 0.75 13.06 4.47
N ARG A 50 1.57 14.08 4.23
CA ARG A 50 2.11 14.94 5.28
C ARG A 50 1.38 16.27 5.24
N LEU A 51 0.64 16.53 6.32
CA LEU A 51 -0.16 17.74 6.52
C LEU A 51 0.68 18.94 6.98
N LEU A 52 1.86 18.69 7.55
CA LEU A 52 2.74 19.74 8.08
C LEU A 52 3.75 20.15 7.01
N GLU A 53 3.73 21.43 6.65
CA GLU A 53 4.66 22.05 5.68
C GLU A 53 6.13 21.95 6.11
N THR A 54 6.38 21.92 7.42
CA THR A 54 7.72 21.78 8.00
C THR A 54 8.37 20.42 7.72
N ARG A 55 7.63 19.44 7.21
CA ARG A 55 8.13 18.10 6.89
C ARG A 55 8.21 17.93 5.38
N LYS A 56 9.34 17.38 4.91
CA LYS A 56 9.54 17.00 3.50
C LYS A 56 8.30 16.27 2.96
N PRO A 57 7.78 16.61 1.77
CA PRO A 57 6.53 16.06 1.28
C PRO A 57 6.63 14.54 1.09
N LYS A 58 5.49 13.86 1.19
CA LYS A 58 5.43 12.41 1.00
C LYS A 58 4.13 12.04 0.31
N TYR A 59 4.27 11.48 -0.88
CA TYR A 59 3.15 11.24 -1.76
C TYR A 59 2.74 9.78 -1.80
N ARG A 60 1.45 9.53 -1.97
CA ARG A 60 0.87 8.21 -2.23
C ARG A 60 -0.05 8.29 -3.43
N ILE A 61 -0.07 7.21 -4.20
CA ILE A 61 -1.01 7.02 -5.32
C ILE A 61 -2.28 6.37 -4.76
N ILE A 62 -3.44 6.94 -5.10
CA ILE A 62 -4.77 6.46 -4.73
C ILE A 62 -5.53 6.21 -6.02
N ASN A 63 -6.01 4.98 -6.24
CA ASN A 63 -6.86 4.69 -7.40
C ASN A 63 -8.23 5.31 -7.20
N LYS A 64 -8.70 6.06 -8.21
CA LYS A 64 -10.04 6.68 -8.22
C LYS A 64 -11.15 5.72 -8.68
N LYS A 65 -10.85 4.46 -9.06
CA LYS A 65 -11.89 3.52 -9.53
C LYS A 65 -12.30 2.48 -8.47
N ASN A 66 -13.58 2.61 -8.13
CA ASN A 66 -14.60 1.62 -7.77
C ASN A 66 -14.50 0.96 -6.38
N HIS A 67 -15.55 1.20 -5.57
CA HIS A 67 -16.08 0.20 -4.66
C HIS A 67 -15.87 -1.20 -5.23
N PHE A 68 -15.32 -2.07 -4.41
CA PHE A 68 -15.32 -3.52 -4.55
C PHE A 68 -16.54 -3.95 -5.39
N ARG A 69 -16.37 -4.28 -6.68
CA ARG A 69 -17.38 -5.06 -7.37
C ARG A 69 -17.08 -6.51 -6.98
N PRO A 70 -17.90 -7.16 -6.13
CA PRO A 70 -17.80 -8.60 -6.02
C PRO A 70 -17.98 -9.18 -7.42
N ILE A 71 -17.13 -10.15 -7.76
CA ILE A 71 -17.24 -10.89 -9.01
C ILE A 71 -18.39 -11.88 -8.79
N ASP A 72 -19.63 -11.45 -9.04
CA ASP A 72 -20.76 -12.38 -9.16
C ASP A 72 -20.73 -13.01 -10.55
N ASN A 73 -19.72 -13.83 -10.83
CA ASN A 73 -19.67 -14.67 -12.04
C ASN A 73 -20.49 -15.94 -11.80
N ARG A 74 -21.82 -15.83 -11.70
CA ARG A 74 -22.68 -17.01 -11.59
C ARG A 74 -24.03 -16.95 -12.29
N LEU A 75 -24.22 -16.12 -13.33
CA LEU A 75 -25.50 -16.09 -14.06
C LEU A 75 -25.43 -15.86 -15.58
N ASP A 76 -24.33 -16.18 -16.26
CA ASP A 76 -24.28 -16.15 -17.74
C ASP A 76 -24.26 -17.56 -18.38
N PHE A 77 -24.62 -18.61 -17.64
CA PHE A 77 -24.57 -20.00 -18.13
C PHE A 77 -25.89 -20.58 -18.66
N PHE A 78 -27.00 -19.83 -18.63
CA PHE A 78 -28.32 -20.31 -19.10
C PHE A 78 -29.03 -19.28 -19.96
N LYS A 79 -28.38 -18.82 -21.02
CA LYS A 79 -29.07 -18.30 -22.21
C LYS A 79 -28.44 -18.92 -23.45
N LEU A 80 -28.96 -20.09 -23.80
CA LEU A 80 -28.85 -20.73 -25.11
C LEU A 80 -30.27 -21.06 -25.55
#